data_AF-A0A1X9PUG6-F1
#
_entry.id   AF-A0A1X9PUG6-F1
#
_cell.length_a   1.000
_cell.length_b   1.000
_cell.length_c   1.000
_cell.angle_alpha   90.00
_cell.angle_beta   90.00
_cell.angle_gamma   90.00
#
_symmetry.space_group_name_H-M   'P 1'
#
loop_
_entity.id
_entity.type
_entity.pdbx_description
1 polymer ?
#
loop_
_entity_poly.entity_id
_entity_poly.type
_entity_poly.pdbx_seq_one_letter_code
_entity_poly.pdbx_strand_id
1 'polypeptide(L)'
;MIQLHTYLNVADNSGARKIMCIRVLGTSNPSYAGIGDIIIGVVKDASPNMSVKKSDIVRAVVVRTKKTLRRADGMSIRFDDNAAVIINQENNPKGTRVFGPIARELRDKNFTKIISLAPEVVVKFVRKKSMVKKLYKKQLFILKIQVNKTICQENFFKKFLLCSIFI
;
A
#
# COMPACT_ATOMS: atom_id res chain seq x y z
N MET A 1 -6.60 6.80 -6.81
CA MET A 1 -6.82 7.77 -7.88
C MET A 1 -6.40 9.09 -7.30
N ILE A 2 -5.51 9.74 -8.02
CA ILE A 2 -4.97 11.05 -7.69
C ILE A 2 -5.67 12.03 -8.62
N GLN A 3 -6.17 13.13 -8.08
CA GLN A 3 -6.84 14.17 -8.86
C GLN A 3 -6.24 15.53 -8.50
N LEU A 4 -6.74 16.59 -9.12
CA LEU A 4 -6.37 17.95 -8.72
C LEU A 4 -6.59 18.15 -7.21
N HIS A 5 -5.71 18.94 -6.59
CA HIS A 5 -5.72 19.24 -5.17
C HIS A 5 -5.47 18.05 -4.23
N THR A 6 -5.12 16.88 -4.77
CA THR A 6 -4.75 15.72 -3.94
C THR A 6 -3.35 15.90 -3.37
N TYR A 7 -3.20 15.63 -2.07
CA TYR A 7 -1.91 15.57 -1.41
C TYR A 7 -1.29 14.18 -1.56
N LEU A 8 0.01 14.14 -1.90
CA LEU A 8 0.80 12.93 -1.96
C LEU A 8 2.05 13.08 -1.10
N ASN A 9 2.48 11.95 -0.52
CA ASN A 9 3.77 11.87 0.13
C ASN A 9 4.87 11.75 -0.94
N VAL A 10 6.02 12.36 -0.68
CA VAL A 10 7.18 12.17 -1.55
C VAL A 10 7.99 10.99 -1.04
N ALA A 11 8.32 10.06 -1.94
CA ALA A 11 9.02 8.82 -1.64
C ALA A 11 10.49 8.87 -2.09
N ASP A 12 11.13 10.02 -2.05
CA ASP A 12 12.54 10.17 -2.42
C ASP A 12 13.29 11.08 -1.43
N ASN A 13 14.60 11.20 -1.63
CA ASN A 13 15.48 12.07 -0.84
C ASN A 13 15.71 13.45 -1.49
N SER A 14 14.83 13.92 -2.38
CA SER A 14 15.00 15.21 -3.07
C SER A 14 14.86 16.43 -2.15
N GLY A 15 14.26 16.23 -0.97
CA GLY A 15 14.02 17.26 0.05
C GLY A 15 12.55 17.60 0.24
N ALA A 16 11.66 17.24 -0.68
CA ALA A 16 10.23 17.41 -0.48
C ALA A 16 9.66 16.29 0.40
N ARG A 17 8.70 16.62 1.27
CA ARG A 17 7.98 15.66 2.13
C ARG A 17 6.55 15.44 1.63
N LYS A 18 5.87 16.52 1.27
CA LYS A 18 4.50 16.50 0.74
C LYS A 18 4.38 17.39 -0.49
N ILE A 19 3.68 16.88 -1.49
CA ILE A 19 3.31 17.62 -2.70
C ILE A 19 1.79 17.63 -2.86
N MET A 20 1.30 18.66 -3.51
CA MET A 20 -0.11 18.79 -3.91
C MET A 20 -0.20 18.75 -5.43
N CYS A 21 -1.01 17.84 -5.97
CA CYS A 21 -1.23 17.72 -7.41
C CYS A 21 -2.00 18.94 -7.93
N ILE A 22 -1.46 19.60 -8.96
CA ILE A 22 -2.12 20.71 -9.66
C ILE A 22 -2.67 20.23 -10.99
N ARG A 23 -1.91 19.41 -11.71
CA ARG A 23 -2.31 18.92 -13.03
C ARG A 23 -1.79 17.50 -13.26
N VAL A 24 -2.63 16.67 -13.87
CA VAL A 24 -2.21 15.37 -14.40
C VAL A 24 -1.79 15.54 -15.86
N LEU A 25 -0.63 14.99 -16.22
CA LEU A 25 -0.15 15.02 -17.60
C LEU A 25 -0.62 13.79 -18.38
N GLY A 26 -1.07 13.99 -19.61
CA GLY A 26 -1.50 12.94 -20.52
C GLY A 26 -2.18 13.50 -21.77
N THR A 27 -2.34 12.66 -22.81
CA THR A 27 -2.82 13.04 -24.15
C THR A 27 -4.22 13.66 -24.17
N SER A 28 -5.10 13.28 -23.23
CA SER A 28 -6.51 13.67 -23.25
C SER A 28 -6.93 14.47 -22.01
N ASN A 29 -6.01 15.24 -21.41
CA ASN A 29 -6.23 15.96 -20.15
C ASN A 29 -6.95 15.11 -19.09
N PRO A 30 -6.36 13.96 -18.70
CA PRO A 30 -7.01 13.02 -17.79
C PRO A 30 -7.34 13.68 -16.45
N SER A 31 -8.56 13.47 -15.95
CA SER A 31 -8.97 14.00 -14.64
C SER A 31 -8.30 13.27 -13.46
N TYR A 32 -7.75 12.08 -13.72
CA TYR A 32 -7.19 11.20 -12.70
C TYR A 32 -5.84 10.63 -13.12
N ALA A 33 -4.94 10.52 -12.15
CA ALA A 33 -3.69 9.78 -12.24
C ALA A 33 -3.75 8.47 -11.44
N GLY A 34 -3.17 7.43 -12.04
CA GLY A 34 -2.85 6.15 -11.45
C GLY A 34 -1.34 5.98 -11.28
N ILE A 35 -0.92 4.74 -11.10
CA ILE A 35 0.49 4.38 -10.93
C ILE A 35 1.24 4.62 -12.24
N GLY A 36 2.39 5.30 -12.15
CA GLY A 36 3.29 5.63 -13.24
C GLY A 36 2.83 6.77 -14.14
N ASP A 37 1.72 7.43 -13.82
CA ASP A 37 1.37 8.69 -14.49
C ASP A 37 2.21 9.84 -13.94
N ILE A 38 2.49 10.81 -14.81
CA ILE A 38 3.23 12.02 -14.45
C ILE A 38 2.23 13.10 -14.03
N ILE A 39 2.51 13.73 -12.90
CA ILE A 39 1.76 14.86 -12.38
C ILE A 39 2.67 16.08 -12.23
N ILE A 40 2.08 17.26 -12.37
CA ILE A 40 2.67 18.52 -11.91
C ILE A 40 2.08 18.81 -10.55
N GLY A 41 2.95 19.06 -9.58
CA GLY A 41 2.55 19.40 -8.23
C GLY A 41 3.35 20.56 -7.65
N VAL A 42 2.81 21.15 -6.60
CA VAL A 42 3.51 22.14 -5.78
C VAL A 42 3.93 21.51 -4.46
N VAL A 43 5.16 21.78 -4.07
CA VAL A 43 5.73 21.33 -2.80
C VAL A 43 5.09 22.11 -1.66
N LYS A 44 4.46 21.41 -0.72
CA LYS A 44 3.78 22.02 0.42
C LYS A 44 4.60 21.95 1.69
N ASP A 45 5.40 20.89 1.83
CA ASP A 45 6.34 20.67 2.93
C ASP A 45 7.67 20.18 2.36
N ALA A 46 8.76 20.79 2.81
CA ALA A 46 10.12 20.52 2.37
C ALA A 46 11.10 20.66 3.54
N SER A 47 12.14 19.83 3.53
CA SER A 47 13.26 19.95 4.44
C SER A 47 14.12 21.18 4.08
N PRO A 48 14.64 21.91 5.09
CA PRO A 48 15.55 23.03 4.85
C PRO A 48 16.85 22.54 4.19
N ASN A 49 17.53 23.45 3.46
CA ASN A 49 18.85 23.22 2.83
C ASN A 49 18.91 22.15 1.73
N MET A 50 17.77 21.71 1.20
CA MET A 50 17.72 20.75 0.09
C MET A 50 17.43 21.43 -1.26
N SER A 51 17.64 20.66 -2.33
CA SER A 51 17.49 21.10 -3.73
C SER A 51 16.06 21.50 -4.14
N VAL A 52 15.07 21.12 -3.34
CA VAL A 52 13.65 21.41 -3.56
C VAL A 52 13.14 22.21 -2.38
N LYS A 53 12.61 23.39 -2.64
CA LYS A 53 12.10 24.32 -1.63
C LYS A 53 10.58 24.23 -1.53
N LYS A 54 10.03 24.79 -0.45
CA LYS A 54 8.59 24.96 -0.28
C LYS A 54 8.05 25.88 -1.38
N SER A 55 6.87 25.55 -1.88
CA SER A 55 6.16 26.24 -2.97
C SER A 55 6.76 26.06 -4.37
N ASP A 56 7.82 25.27 -4.54
CA ASP A 56 8.35 24.94 -5.86
C ASP A 56 7.33 24.11 -6.67
N ILE A 57 7.26 24.42 -7.97
CA ILE A 57 6.50 23.63 -8.94
C ILE A 57 7.41 22.51 -9.46
N VAL A 58 6.99 21.27 -9.26
CA VAL A 58 7.78 20.07 -9.59
C VAL A 58 6.98 19.09 -10.44
N ARG A 59 7.69 18.33 -11.28
CA ARG A 59 7.14 17.15 -11.96
C ARG A 59 7.38 15.93 -11.09
N ALA A 60 6.39 15.06 -10.96
CA ALA A 60 6.49 13.85 -10.16
C ALA A 60 5.78 12.67 -10.82
N VAL A 61 6.28 11.46 -10.59
CA VAL A 61 5.66 10.21 -11.02
C VAL A 61 4.98 9.56 -9.84
N VAL A 62 3.74 9.15 -10.01
CA VAL A 62 3.00 8.44 -8.96
C VAL A 62 3.51 7.01 -8.83
N VAL A 63 4.02 6.62 -7.65
CA VAL A 63 4.61 5.28 -7.44
C VAL A 63 3.70 4.35 -6.64
N ARG A 64 2.94 4.90 -5.68
CA ARG A 64 1.99 4.14 -4.84
C ARG A 64 0.64 4.83 -4.84
N THR A 65 -0.42 4.02 -4.85
CA THR A 65 -1.78 4.54 -4.68
C THR A 65 -2.62 3.64 -3.77
N LYS A 66 -3.50 4.28 -2.99
CA LYS A 66 -4.55 3.62 -2.20
C LYS A 66 -5.63 2.96 -3.04
N LYS A 67 -5.83 3.42 -4.29
CA LYS A 67 -6.83 2.84 -5.18
C LYS A 67 -6.28 1.51 -5.70
N THR A 68 -7.15 0.50 -5.68
CA THR A 68 -6.78 -0.81 -6.20
C THR A 68 -6.59 -0.76 -7.70
N LEU A 69 -5.41 -1.17 -8.16
CA LEU A 69 -5.14 -1.46 -9.57
C LEU A 69 -5.47 -2.93 -9.85
N ARG A 70 -6.14 -3.21 -10.96
CA ARG A 70 -6.45 -4.56 -11.44
C ARG A 70 -5.57 -4.85 -12.65
N ARG A 71 -4.95 -6.01 -12.65
CA ARG A 71 -4.12 -6.50 -13.75
C ARG A 71 -4.88 -7.49 -14.62
N ALA A 72 -4.34 -7.74 -15.81
CA ALA A 72 -4.90 -8.70 -16.77
C ALA A 72 -4.93 -10.14 -16.23
N ASP A 73 -3.99 -10.51 -15.35
CA ASP A 73 -3.95 -11.81 -14.66
C ASP A 73 -5.01 -11.95 -13.54
N GLY A 74 -5.86 -10.94 -13.33
CA GLY A 74 -6.88 -10.89 -12.29
C GLY A 74 -6.34 -10.51 -10.90
N MET A 75 -5.02 -10.39 -10.75
CA MET A 75 -4.42 -9.93 -9.51
C MET A 75 -4.72 -8.44 -9.31
N SER A 76 -4.92 -8.06 -8.05
CA SER A 76 -4.96 -6.65 -7.67
C SER A 76 -3.65 -6.21 -7.04
N ILE A 77 -3.42 -4.90 -6.97
CA ILE A 77 -2.46 -4.29 -6.06
C ILE A 77 -3.12 -3.09 -5.38
N ARG A 78 -2.85 -2.93 -4.09
CA ARG A 78 -3.25 -1.77 -3.31
C ARG A 78 -2.16 -1.45 -2.29
N PHE A 79 -1.79 -0.18 -2.21
CA PHE A 79 -0.89 0.34 -1.18
C PHE A 79 -1.68 1.03 -0.07
N ASP A 80 -1.01 1.26 1.05
CA ASP A 80 -1.60 1.94 2.21
C ASP A 80 -1.58 3.46 2.07
N ASP A 81 -0.65 4.04 1.31
CA ASP A 81 -0.51 5.47 1.07
C ASP A 81 -0.50 5.84 -0.42
N ASN A 82 -0.65 7.14 -0.69
CA ASN A 82 -0.43 7.72 -2.01
C ASN A 82 0.94 8.40 -1.99
N ALA A 83 1.84 7.96 -2.88
CA ALA A 83 3.19 8.48 -2.91
C ALA A 83 3.68 8.72 -4.34
N ALA A 84 4.59 9.69 -4.49
CA ALA A 84 5.20 10.06 -5.75
C ALA A 84 6.72 10.30 -5.60
N VAL A 85 7.44 10.20 -6.70
CA VAL A 85 8.88 10.49 -6.81
C VAL A 85 9.06 11.69 -7.73
N ILE A 86 9.89 12.65 -7.34
CA ILE A 86 10.15 13.85 -8.13
C ILE A 86 11.09 13.51 -9.29
N ILE A 87 10.73 13.99 -10.47
CA ILE A 87 11.47 13.75 -11.72
C ILE A 87 11.89 15.06 -12.39
N ASN A 88 12.93 14.95 -13.21
CA ASN A 88 13.35 16.02 -14.12
C ASN A 88 12.49 16.02 -15.40
N GLN A 89 12.84 16.89 -16.36
CA GLN A 89 12.11 16.97 -17.62
C GLN A 89 12.28 15.74 -18.51
N GLU A 90 13.42 15.06 -18.39
CA GLU A 90 13.82 13.83 -19.10
C GLU A 90 13.28 12.55 -18.43
N ASN A 91 12.37 12.67 -17.45
CA ASN A 91 11.80 11.55 -16.70
C ASN A 91 12.80 10.76 -15.82
N ASN A 92 13.98 11.32 -15.55
CA ASN A 92 14.93 10.80 -14.59
C ASN A 92 14.56 11.27 -13.17
N PRO A 93 14.76 10.43 -12.13
CA PRO A 93 14.52 10.84 -10.74
C PRO A 93 15.49 11.96 -10.34
N LYS A 94 14.98 12.98 -9.64
CA LYS A 94 15.82 14.06 -9.09
C LYS A 94 16.57 13.61 -7.84
N GLY A 95 15.95 12.73 -7.05
CA GLY A 95 16.58 12.10 -5.90
C GLY A 95 17.47 10.91 -6.29
N THR A 96 18.46 10.61 -5.44
CA THR A 96 19.37 9.47 -5.60
C THR A 96 18.81 8.18 -4.97
N ARG A 97 17.86 8.29 -4.04
CA ARG A 97 17.29 7.13 -3.33
C ARG A 97 15.78 7.21 -3.28
N VAL A 98 15.12 6.06 -3.45
CA VAL A 98 13.67 5.92 -3.36
C VAL A 98 13.30 5.13 -2.10
N PHE A 99 12.20 5.52 -1.45
CA PHE A 99 11.75 4.96 -0.19
C PHE A 99 10.48 4.12 -0.32
N GLY A 100 10.49 2.98 0.37
CA GLY A 100 9.36 2.06 0.47
C GLY A 100 9.15 1.22 -0.79
N PRO A 101 8.09 0.40 -0.78
CA PRO A 101 7.80 -0.50 -1.88
C PRO A 101 7.30 0.28 -3.11
N ILE A 102 7.61 -0.25 -4.29
CA ILE A 102 7.20 0.32 -5.57
C ILE A 102 6.44 -0.71 -6.40
N ALA A 103 5.48 -0.25 -7.20
CA ALA A 103 4.73 -1.11 -8.10
C ALA A 103 5.55 -1.50 -9.36
N ARG A 104 5.44 -2.74 -9.82
CA ARG A 104 6.14 -3.23 -11.04
C ARG A 104 5.76 -2.47 -12.31
N GLU A 105 4.55 -1.91 -12.35
CA GLU A 105 3.92 -1.21 -13.47
C GLU A 105 4.73 0.00 -13.97
N LEU A 106 5.64 0.53 -13.15
CA LEU A 106 6.58 1.55 -13.58
C LEU A 106 7.50 1.08 -14.71
N ARG A 107 7.72 -0.24 -14.86
CA ARG A 107 8.57 -0.80 -15.92
C ARG A 107 7.92 -0.62 -17.28
N ASP A 108 6.61 -0.83 -17.35
CA ASP A 108 5.83 -0.70 -18.59
C ASP A 108 5.78 0.75 -19.08
N LYS A 109 6.06 1.71 -18.19
CA LYS A 109 6.12 3.15 -18.48
C LYS A 109 7.56 3.70 -18.57
N ASN A 110 8.55 2.84 -18.76
CA ASN A 110 9.97 3.20 -18.98
C ASN A 110 10.67 3.92 -17.79
N PHE A 111 10.18 3.78 -16.57
CA PHE A 111 10.84 4.34 -15.37
C PHE A 111 11.86 3.38 -14.76
N THR A 112 12.73 2.78 -15.57
CA THR A 112 13.69 1.75 -15.15
C THR A 112 14.62 2.24 -14.05
N LYS A 113 15.11 3.49 -14.12
CA LYS A 113 16.00 4.06 -13.10
C LYS A 113 15.34 4.12 -11.72
N ILE A 114 14.05 4.47 -11.65
CA ILE A 114 13.31 4.54 -10.37
C ILE A 114 13.21 3.13 -9.75
N ILE A 115 12.99 2.11 -10.58
CA ILE A 115 12.91 0.72 -10.14
C ILE A 115 14.26 0.22 -9.63
N SER A 116 15.36 0.56 -10.29
CA SER A 116 16.70 0.16 -9.85
C SER A 116 17.11 0.78 -8.51
N LEU A 117 16.59 1.96 -8.17
CA LEU A 117 16.85 2.64 -6.89
C LEU A 117 15.94 2.17 -5.76
N ALA A 118 14.94 1.34 -6.06
CA ALA A 118 13.93 0.91 -5.11
C ALA A 118 14.46 -0.23 -4.22
N PRO A 119 14.14 -0.22 -2.91
CA PRO A 119 14.50 -1.33 -2.04
C PRO A 119 13.68 -2.59 -2.36
N GLU A 120 12.41 -2.44 -2.72
CA GLU A 120 11.49 -3.54 -2.99
C GLU A 120 10.54 -3.22 -4.13
N VAL A 121 10.32 -4.20 -5.02
CA VAL A 121 9.36 -4.11 -6.12
C VAL A 121 8.22 -5.10 -5.90
N VAL A 122 7.01 -4.58 -5.73
CA VAL A 122 5.82 -5.35 -5.45
C VAL A 122 5.25 -5.93 -6.74
N VAL A 123 5.33 -7.26 -6.83
CA VAL A 123 4.81 -8.03 -7.97
C VAL A 123 3.48 -8.72 -7.63
N LYS A 124 3.07 -8.89 -6.37
CA LYS A 124 1.80 -9.53 -5.99
C LYS A 124 1.22 -8.88 -4.74
N PHE A 125 -0.03 -8.38 -4.73
CA PHE A 125 -0.68 -8.01 -3.45
C PHE A 125 -2.20 -8.26 -3.38
N VAL A 126 -2.60 -8.99 -2.34
CA VAL A 126 -3.97 -9.31 -1.90
C VAL A 126 -4.71 -10.41 -2.69
N ARG A 127 -4.63 -11.64 -2.15
CA ARG A 127 -5.84 -12.47 -1.93
C ARG A 127 -6.66 -11.77 -0.85
N LYS A 128 -7.94 -11.47 -1.10
CA LYS A 128 -8.84 -10.73 -0.18
C LYS A 128 -8.58 -11.10 1.30
N LYS A 129 -8.17 -10.14 2.15
CA LYS A 129 -8.09 -10.32 3.63
C LYS A 129 -9.42 -10.81 4.22
N SER A 130 -10.55 -10.59 3.55
CA SER A 130 -11.86 -11.12 3.97
C SER A 130 -11.90 -12.66 3.97
N MET A 131 -11.12 -13.33 3.11
CA MET A 131 -11.05 -14.78 3.06
C MET A 131 -10.22 -15.34 4.23
N VAL A 132 -9.10 -14.67 4.55
CA VAL A 132 -8.19 -15.06 5.64
C VAL A 132 -8.85 -14.86 7.01
N LYS A 133 -9.52 -13.72 7.26
CA LYS A 133 -10.29 -13.52 8.51
C LYS A 133 -11.42 -14.53 8.69
N LYS A 134 -12.06 -14.98 7.59
CA LYS A 134 -13.12 -16.02 7.64
C LYS A 134 -12.53 -17.38 8.04
N LEU A 135 -11.35 -17.73 7.51
CA LEU A 135 -10.63 -18.94 7.92
C LEU A 135 -10.21 -18.90 9.40
N TYR A 136 -9.56 -17.82 9.86
CA TYR A 136 -9.13 -17.74 11.26
C TYR A 136 -10.30 -17.72 12.24
N LYS A 137 -11.43 -17.05 11.92
CA LYS A 137 -12.64 -17.14 12.75
C LYS A 137 -13.22 -18.55 12.79
N LYS A 138 -13.21 -19.27 11.66
CA LYS A 138 -13.67 -20.66 11.58
C LYS A 138 -12.78 -21.60 12.39
N GLN A 139 -11.46 -21.43 12.30
CA GLN A 139 -10.47 -22.19 13.08
C GLN A 139 -10.66 -21.96 14.60
N LEU A 140 -10.81 -20.70 15.02
CA LEU A 140 -11.00 -20.34 16.43
C LEU A 140 -12.35 -20.85 16.98
N PHE A 141 -13.38 -20.90 16.13
CA PHE A 141 -14.69 -21.44 16.49
C PHE A 141 -14.65 -22.98 16.66
N ILE A 142 -13.96 -23.69 15.76
CA ILE A 142 -13.75 -25.14 15.88
C ILE A 142 -12.94 -25.47 17.15
N LEU A 143 -11.88 -24.71 17.43
CA LEU A 143 -11.07 -24.91 18.64
C LEU A 143 -11.89 -24.68 19.93
N LYS A 144 -12.76 -23.66 19.97
CA LYS A 144 -13.68 -23.45 21.09
C LYS A 144 -14.67 -24.59 21.30
N ILE A 145 -15.18 -25.21 20.22
CA ILE A 145 -16.08 -26.36 20.32
C ILE A 145 -15.35 -27.58 20.88
N GLN A 146 -14.10 -27.82 20.46
CA GLN A 146 -13.29 -28.93 20.98
C GLN A 146 -12.98 -28.78 22.47
N VAL A 147 -12.63 -27.58 22.94
CA VAL A 147 -12.37 -27.30 24.36
C VAL A 147 -13.63 -27.44 25.22
N ASN A 148 -14.81 -27.02 24.73
CA ASN A 148 -16.05 -27.21 25.49
C ASN A 148 -16.48 -28.69 25.57
N LYS A 149 -16.15 -29.52 24.58
CA LYS A 149 -16.42 -30.96 24.64
C LYS A 149 -15.55 -31.67 25.68
N THR A 150 -14.28 -31.32 25.83
CA THR A 150 -13.41 -31.88 26.88
C THR A 150 -13.84 -31.45 28.27
N ILE A 151 -14.22 -30.17 28.48
CA ILE A 151 -14.72 -29.68 29.78
C ILE A 151 -16.06 -30.36 30.16
N CYS A 152 -16.95 -30.61 29.20
CA CYS A 152 -18.19 -31.34 29.47
C CYS A 152 -17.94 -32.81 29.85
N GLN A 153 -16.94 -33.49 29.28
CA GLN A 153 -16.62 -34.87 29.67
C GLN A 153 -16.00 -34.95 31.06
N GLU A 154 -15.11 -34.02 31.43
CA GLU A 154 -14.53 -33.99 32.79
C GLU A 154 -15.60 -33.71 33.86
N ASN A 155 -16.53 -32.81 33.60
CA ASN A 155 -17.62 -32.50 34.54
C ASN A 155 -18.66 -33.63 34.62
N PHE A 156 -18.88 -34.38 33.53
CA PHE A 156 -19.73 -35.58 33.57
C PHE A 156 -19.07 -36.71 34.37
N PHE A 157 -17.76 -36.93 34.21
CA PHE A 157 -17.01 -37.94 34.97
C PHE A 157 -16.91 -37.59 36.46
N LYS A 158 -16.65 -36.33 36.82
CA LYS A 158 -16.63 -35.89 38.23
C LYS A 158 -18.00 -36.04 38.90
N LYS A 159 -19.09 -35.80 38.17
CA LYS A 159 -20.46 -35.96 38.68
C LYS A 159 -20.87 -37.42 38.81
N PHE A 160 -20.35 -38.31 37.97
CA PHE A 160 -20.54 -39.76 38.09
C PHE A 160 -19.73 -40.35 39.27
N LEU A 161 -18.49 -39.89 39.49
CA LEU A 161 -17.65 -40.37 40.59
C LEU A 161 -18.16 -39.93 41.98
N LEU A 162 -18.81 -38.77 42.09
CA LEU A 162 -19.47 -38.31 43.31
C LEU A 162 -20.77 -39.05 43.63
N CYS A 163 -21.38 -39.74 42.65
CA CYS A 163 -22.62 -40.47 42.84
C CYS A 163 -22.39 -41.93 43.29
N SER A 164 -21.19 -42.49 43.06
CA SER A 164 -20.81 -43.85 43.46
C SER A 164 -20.06 -43.93 44.80
N ILE A 165 -19.93 -42.82 45.53
CA ILE A 165 -19.37 -42.76 46.90
C ILE A 165 -20.50 -42.67 47.97
N PHE A 166 -21.77 -42.56 47.55
CA PHE A 166 -22.95 -42.45 48.41
C PHE A 166 -24.00 -43.56 48.17
N ILE A 167 -23.55 -44.76 47.82
CA ILE A 167 -24.31 -46.03 47.83
C ILE A 167 -23.41 -47.09 48.44
#